data_AF-A0A842L0J8-F1
#
_entry.id   AF-A0A842L0J8-F1
#
_cell.length_a   1.000
_cell.length_b   1.000
_cell.length_c   1.000
_cell.angle_alpha   90.00
_cell.angle_beta   90.00
_cell.angle_gamma   90.00
#
_symmetry.space_group_name_H-M   'P 1'
#
loop_
_entity.id
_entity.type
_entity.pdbx_description
1 polymer ?
#
loop_
_entity_poly.entity_id
_entity_poly.type
_entity_poly.pdbx_seq_one_letter_code
_entity_poly.pdbx_strand_id
1 'polypeptide(L)'
;MPSWRVHKKWSKKICGFYSEEIDKLIDNPQHHDAGRYDEKVFLEEIKQVSSKYGEKGVECYLLHHLLDKLKDELVGMKSRYGKIDLNHIQEILLWLKPEPMYKIGQYNNIWNSLLARVKMELKEIVDDITSENGFKKSSARAVINKWVSNSVKLVLELLPPCILIDSIDRAIIHSRVTKLIWSAIRSQEDVTPEKIELFIRQCIGDYITEKGLYREKLCPRKCKPRAWEEENWEHFLKSLKIPCPKIKM
;
A
#
# COMPACT_ATOMS: atom_id res chain seq x y z
N MET A 1 9.80 5.27 0.55
CA MET A 1 11.09 5.69 1.13
C MET A 1 11.32 5.46 2.62
N PRO A 2 12.40 4.75 2.99
CA PRO A 2 13.20 4.97 4.19
C PRO A 2 13.68 6.44 4.30
N SER A 3 14.26 6.86 5.43
CA SER A 3 14.84 8.22 5.49
C SER A 3 16.17 8.32 4.74
N TRP A 4 16.54 9.53 4.31
CA TRP A 4 17.87 9.82 3.75
C TRP A 4 19.02 9.40 4.66
N ARG A 5 18.80 9.33 5.98
CA ARG A 5 19.80 8.81 6.92
C ARG A 5 20.09 7.32 6.67
N VAL A 6 19.04 6.52 6.44
CA VAL A 6 19.17 5.10 6.09
C VAL A 6 19.82 4.94 4.72
N HIS A 7 19.38 5.70 3.70
CA HIS A 7 20.03 5.70 2.39
C HIS A 7 21.51 6.06 2.48
N LYS A 8 21.86 7.14 3.17
CA LYS A 8 23.25 7.56 3.37
C LYS A 8 24.10 6.50 4.05
N LYS A 9 23.61 5.87 5.12
CA LYS A 9 24.33 4.80 5.82
C LYS A 9 24.63 3.65 4.85
N TRP A 10 23.62 3.16 4.16
CA TRP A 10 23.73 1.96 3.33
C TRP A 10 24.46 2.21 2.01
N SER A 11 24.30 3.38 1.37
CA SER A 11 25.09 3.75 0.19
C SER A 11 26.58 3.82 0.53
N LYS A 12 26.96 4.43 1.65
CA LYS A 12 28.36 4.45 2.08
C LYS A 12 28.90 3.04 2.37
N LYS A 13 28.11 2.19 3.03
CA LYS A 13 28.56 0.84 3.42
C LYS A 13 28.62 -0.14 2.22
N ILE A 14 27.63 -0.11 1.33
CA ILE A 14 27.49 -1.08 0.22
C ILE A 14 28.17 -0.61 -1.05
N CYS A 15 27.99 0.66 -1.41
CA CYS A 15 28.54 1.23 -2.64
C CYS A 15 29.91 1.86 -2.41
N GLY A 16 30.27 2.22 -1.18
CA GLY A 16 31.46 3.01 -0.87
C GLY A 16 31.32 4.48 -1.25
N PHE A 17 30.10 4.93 -1.57
CA PHE A 17 29.82 6.26 -2.09
C PHE A 17 28.45 6.76 -1.59
N TYR A 18 28.28 8.08 -1.50
CA TYR A 18 26.99 8.70 -1.22
C TYR A 18 26.96 10.10 -1.81
N SER A 19 25.84 10.46 -2.42
CA SER A 19 25.54 11.83 -2.84
C SER A 19 24.10 12.17 -2.49
N GLU A 20 23.92 13.26 -1.74
CA GLU A 20 22.61 13.83 -1.43
C GLU A 20 21.89 14.32 -2.69
N GLU A 21 22.63 14.69 -3.74
CA GLU A 21 22.01 15.08 -5.01
C GLU A 21 21.31 13.92 -5.70
N ILE A 22 21.78 12.68 -5.52
CA ILE A 22 21.13 11.49 -6.07
C ILE A 22 19.79 11.26 -5.35
N ASP A 23 19.77 11.35 -4.01
CA ASP A 23 18.51 11.26 -3.25
C ASP A 23 17.54 12.38 -3.68
N LYS A 24 18.02 13.63 -3.81
CA LYS A 24 17.19 14.76 -4.28
C LYS A 24 16.64 14.57 -5.70
N LEU A 25 17.42 13.94 -6.58
CA LEU A 25 16.97 13.64 -7.94
C LEU A 25 15.80 12.66 -7.90
N ILE A 26 15.95 11.56 -7.15
CA ILE A 26 14.94 10.50 -7.04
C ILE A 26 13.68 10.97 -6.31
N ASP A 27 13.87 11.73 -5.22
CA ASP A 27 12.80 12.17 -4.32
C ASP A 27 12.17 13.50 -4.72
N ASN A 28 12.43 13.98 -5.94
CA ASN A 28 11.88 15.23 -6.42
C ASN A 28 10.33 15.19 -6.33
N PRO A 29 9.66 16.08 -5.57
CA PRO A 29 8.21 16.01 -5.36
C PRO A 29 7.35 16.05 -6.62
N GLN A 30 7.87 16.60 -7.72
CA GLN A 30 7.16 16.68 -9.00
C GLN A 30 7.23 15.37 -9.80
N HIS A 31 8.27 14.56 -9.58
CA HIS A 31 8.57 13.34 -10.34
C HIS A 31 9.02 12.21 -9.43
N HIS A 32 8.55 12.17 -8.18
CA HIS A 32 9.02 11.25 -7.15
C HIS A 32 8.85 9.81 -7.63
N ASP A 33 9.92 9.02 -7.57
CA ASP A 33 9.97 7.64 -8.08
C ASP A 33 9.56 7.48 -9.56
N ALA A 34 9.56 8.53 -10.38
CA ALA A 34 9.15 8.40 -11.78
C ALA A 34 10.05 7.40 -12.54
N GLY A 35 11.36 7.42 -12.27
CA GLY A 35 12.31 6.43 -12.79
C GLY A 35 12.07 4.98 -12.33
N ARG A 36 11.18 4.73 -11.35
CA ARG A 36 10.79 3.37 -10.95
C ARG A 36 9.78 2.75 -11.92
N TYR A 37 9.02 3.56 -12.65
CA TYR A 37 7.89 3.13 -13.48
C TYR A 37 8.04 3.54 -14.96
N ASP A 38 8.72 4.64 -15.25
CA ASP A 38 8.95 5.13 -16.61
C ASP A 38 10.39 4.86 -17.06
N GLU A 39 10.51 4.11 -18.16
CA GLU A 39 11.79 3.74 -18.74
C GLU A 39 12.60 4.92 -19.27
N LYS A 40 11.95 5.93 -19.85
CA LYS A 40 12.61 7.12 -20.38
C LYS A 40 13.18 7.97 -19.25
N VAL A 41 12.37 8.19 -18.20
CA VAL A 41 12.81 8.94 -17.01
C VAL A 41 13.99 8.22 -16.34
N PHE A 42 13.89 6.90 -16.17
CA PHE A 42 14.99 6.10 -15.65
C PHE A 42 16.28 6.27 -16.45
N LEU A 43 16.23 6.22 -17.79
CA LEU A 43 17.40 6.38 -18.64
C LEU A 43 17.99 7.79 -18.58
N GLU A 44 17.16 8.82 -18.50
CA GLU A 44 17.57 10.21 -18.36
C GLU A 44 18.28 10.45 -17.02
N GLU A 45 17.69 10.00 -15.92
CA GLU A 45 18.25 10.11 -14.58
C GLU A 45 19.55 9.30 -14.46
N ILE A 46 19.58 8.06 -14.95
CA ILE A 46 20.81 7.25 -14.95
C ILE A 46 21.89 7.90 -15.81
N LYS A 47 21.56 8.47 -16.98
CA LYS A 47 22.54 9.19 -17.81
C LYS A 47 23.11 10.40 -17.06
N GLN A 48 22.26 11.17 -16.39
CA GLN A 48 22.68 12.29 -15.56
C GLN A 48 23.61 11.82 -14.42
N VAL A 49 23.20 10.81 -13.66
CA VAL A 49 23.98 10.25 -12.54
C VAL A 49 25.31 9.67 -13.03
N SER A 50 25.29 8.87 -14.09
CA SER A 50 26.49 8.23 -14.66
C SER A 50 27.47 9.26 -15.19
N SER A 51 26.99 10.31 -15.88
CA SER A 51 27.87 11.37 -16.39
C SER A 51 28.58 12.15 -15.29
N LYS A 52 27.95 12.32 -14.11
CA LYS A 52 28.51 13.11 -13.00
C LYS A 52 29.31 12.27 -11.99
N TYR A 53 28.89 11.03 -11.75
CA TYR A 53 29.38 10.20 -10.64
C TYR A 53 29.91 8.83 -11.09
N GLY A 54 29.86 8.54 -12.38
CA GLY A 54 30.24 7.25 -12.95
C GLY A 54 29.39 6.09 -12.42
N GLU A 55 29.97 4.89 -12.49
CA GLU A 55 29.33 3.65 -12.07
C GLU A 55 28.93 3.65 -10.60
N LYS A 56 29.71 4.29 -9.73
CA LYS A 56 29.40 4.40 -8.29
C LYS A 56 28.15 5.23 -7.99
N GLY A 57 27.90 6.27 -8.79
CA GLY A 57 26.63 6.98 -8.73
C GLY A 57 25.46 6.08 -9.14
N VAL A 58 25.62 5.33 -10.22
CA VAL A 58 24.60 4.39 -10.70
C VAL A 58 24.30 3.32 -9.65
N GLU A 59 25.32 2.74 -9.00
CA GLU A 59 25.13 1.81 -7.88
C GLU A 59 24.29 2.43 -6.75
N CYS A 60 24.59 3.68 -6.36
CA CYS A 60 23.83 4.38 -5.30
C CYS A 60 22.39 4.67 -5.71
N TYR A 61 22.17 5.10 -6.95
CA TYR A 61 20.84 5.34 -7.50
C TYR A 61 20.01 4.05 -7.49
N LEU A 62 20.58 2.94 -7.93
CA LEU A 62 19.91 1.63 -7.93
C LEU A 62 19.65 1.14 -6.48
N LEU A 63 20.59 1.34 -5.57
CA LEU A 63 20.41 1.00 -4.16
C LEU A 63 19.29 1.78 -3.51
N HIS A 64 19.13 3.06 -3.83
CA HIS A 64 18.01 3.85 -3.34
C HIS A 64 16.67 3.18 -3.68
N HIS A 65 16.44 2.87 -4.97
CA HIS A 65 15.22 2.17 -5.43
C HIS A 65 15.02 0.80 -4.79
N LEU A 66 16.11 0.05 -4.58
CA LEU A 66 16.07 -1.25 -3.91
C LEU A 66 15.60 -1.12 -2.46
N LEU A 67 16.14 -0.15 -1.70
CA LEU A 67 15.75 0.08 -0.30
C LEU A 67 14.31 0.56 -0.19
N ASP A 68 13.85 1.37 -1.15
CA ASP A 68 12.46 1.82 -1.25
C ASP A 68 11.49 0.66 -1.45
N LYS A 69 11.79 -0.19 -2.44
CA LYS A 69 10.98 -1.38 -2.70
C LYS A 69 11.03 -2.38 -1.55
N LEU A 70 12.18 -2.54 -0.90
CA LEU A 70 12.30 -3.36 0.29
C LEU A 70 11.38 -2.84 1.41
N LYS A 71 11.37 -1.53 1.69
CA LYS A 71 10.44 -0.95 2.68
C LYS A 71 8.98 -1.26 2.34
N ASP A 72 8.58 -1.10 1.08
CA ASP A 72 7.21 -1.36 0.64
C ASP A 72 6.81 -2.81 0.93
N GLU A 73 7.70 -3.77 0.64
CA GLU A 73 7.47 -5.19 0.93
C GLU A 73 7.42 -5.49 2.42
N LEU A 74 8.30 -4.89 3.23
CA LEU A 74 8.27 -5.02 4.69
C LEU A 74 6.94 -4.51 5.28
N VAL A 75 6.43 -3.38 4.78
CA VAL A 75 5.12 -2.84 5.15
C VAL A 75 4.01 -3.82 4.75
N GLY A 76 4.07 -4.35 3.53
CA GLY A 76 3.14 -5.36 3.03
C GLY A 76 3.13 -6.63 3.88
N MET A 77 4.30 -7.19 4.20
CA MET A 77 4.45 -8.36 5.07
C MET A 77 3.87 -8.11 6.46
N LYS A 78 4.23 -6.98 7.09
CA LYS A 78 3.75 -6.64 8.43
C LYS A 78 2.22 -6.52 8.45
N SER A 79 1.62 -5.95 7.40
CA SER A 79 0.15 -5.88 7.25
C SER A 79 -0.49 -7.25 6.95
N ARG A 80 0.19 -8.12 6.21
CA ARG A 80 -0.31 -9.45 5.86
C ARG A 80 -0.26 -10.42 7.04
N TYR A 81 0.88 -10.49 7.72
CA TYR A 81 1.22 -11.56 8.66
C TYR A 81 1.39 -11.08 10.11
N GLY A 82 1.33 -9.77 10.37
CA GLY A 82 1.55 -9.20 11.71
C GLY A 82 3.01 -9.25 12.19
N LYS A 83 3.89 -9.96 11.48
CA LYS A 83 5.33 -10.05 11.74
C LYS A 83 6.13 -9.98 10.44
N ILE A 84 7.42 -9.73 10.57
CA ILE A 84 8.38 -9.74 9.48
C ILE A 84 9.16 -11.05 9.58
N ASP A 85 9.27 -11.78 8.48
CA ASP A 85 10.02 -13.03 8.39
C ASP A 85 11.20 -12.85 7.44
N LEU A 86 12.43 -12.94 7.97
CA LEU A 86 13.65 -12.74 7.19
C LEU A 86 13.83 -13.79 6.09
N ASN A 87 13.32 -15.01 6.26
CA ASN A 87 13.43 -16.04 5.24
C ASN A 87 12.61 -15.65 4.00
N HIS A 88 11.38 -15.15 4.22
CA HIS A 88 10.54 -14.64 3.15
C HIS A 88 11.18 -13.41 2.48
N ILE A 89 11.85 -12.54 3.22
CA ILE A 89 12.53 -11.37 2.62
C ILE A 89 13.66 -11.81 1.68
N GLN A 90 14.43 -12.83 2.05
CA GLN A 90 15.48 -13.35 1.17
C GLN A 90 14.93 -13.84 -0.16
N GLU A 91 13.76 -14.50 -0.14
CA GLU A 91 13.06 -14.91 -1.35
C GLU A 91 12.61 -13.68 -2.16
N ILE A 92 12.02 -12.68 -1.50
CA ILE A 92 11.57 -11.45 -2.15
C ILE A 92 12.71 -10.69 -2.82
N LEU A 93 13.89 -10.60 -2.19
CA LEU A 93 15.06 -9.93 -2.77
C LEU A 93 15.41 -10.44 -4.17
N LEU A 94 15.20 -11.73 -4.45
CA LEU A 94 15.46 -12.33 -5.78
C LEU A 94 14.54 -11.75 -6.86
N TRP A 95 13.37 -11.26 -6.46
CA TRP A 95 12.34 -10.70 -7.34
C TRP A 95 12.25 -9.17 -7.26
N LEU A 96 12.99 -8.54 -6.33
CA LEU A 96 13.09 -7.08 -6.29
C LEU A 96 13.89 -6.62 -7.50
N LYS A 97 13.20 -6.10 -8.51
CA LYS A 97 13.75 -5.29 -9.59
C LYS A 97 12.82 -4.11 -9.89
N PRO A 98 13.31 -2.90 -10.20
CA PRO A 98 12.52 -1.82 -10.77
C PRO A 98 11.94 -2.24 -12.13
N GLU A 99 10.78 -1.70 -12.52
CA GLU A 99 10.15 -2.11 -13.78
C GLU A 99 11.03 -1.85 -15.02
N PRO A 100 11.68 -0.68 -15.18
CA PRO A 100 12.57 -0.41 -16.31
C PRO A 100 13.74 -1.38 -16.43
N MET A 101 14.21 -1.93 -15.30
CA MET A 101 15.33 -2.88 -15.30
C MET A 101 15.00 -4.22 -15.95
N TYR A 102 13.72 -4.61 -16.01
CA TYR A 102 13.32 -5.80 -16.77
C TYR A 102 13.49 -5.61 -18.28
N LYS A 103 13.47 -4.36 -18.76
CA LYS A 103 13.57 -4.02 -20.18
C LYS A 103 15.00 -3.70 -20.59
N ILE A 104 15.78 -3.11 -19.69
CA ILE A 104 17.13 -2.62 -19.98
C ILE A 104 18.18 -3.53 -19.34
N GLY A 105 18.59 -4.55 -20.09
CA GLY A 105 19.49 -5.59 -19.59
C GLY A 105 20.90 -5.12 -19.17
N GLN A 106 21.37 -3.96 -19.65
CA GLN A 106 22.74 -3.48 -19.40
C GLN A 106 23.04 -3.22 -17.91
N TYR A 107 22.02 -2.95 -17.10
CA TYR A 107 22.18 -2.69 -15.66
C TYR A 107 22.01 -3.94 -14.79
N ASN A 108 21.72 -5.12 -15.39
CA ASN A 108 21.52 -6.36 -14.64
C ASN A 108 22.75 -6.78 -13.84
N ASN A 109 23.96 -6.61 -14.38
CA ASN A 109 25.19 -7.00 -13.69
C ASN A 109 25.41 -6.16 -12.43
N ILE A 110 25.21 -4.84 -12.54
CA ILE A 110 25.30 -3.91 -11.40
C ILE A 110 24.25 -4.28 -10.35
N TRP A 111 23.02 -4.54 -10.77
CA TRP A 111 21.93 -4.93 -9.87
C TRP A 111 22.19 -6.24 -9.13
N ASN A 112 22.64 -7.28 -9.84
CA ASN A 112 22.93 -8.58 -9.24
C ASN A 112 24.09 -8.47 -8.24
N SER A 113 25.13 -7.71 -8.57
CA SER A 113 26.23 -7.38 -7.66
C SER A 113 25.74 -6.63 -6.41
N LEU A 114 24.82 -5.68 -6.59
CA LEU A 114 24.23 -4.91 -5.50
C LEU A 114 23.37 -5.80 -4.59
N LEU A 115 22.51 -6.64 -5.17
CA LEU A 115 21.68 -7.60 -4.43
C LEU A 115 22.53 -8.55 -3.58
N ALA A 116 23.64 -9.05 -4.13
CA ALA A 116 24.56 -9.90 -3.39
C ALA A 116 25.13 -9.19 -2.15
N ARG A 117 25.53 -7.92 -2.29
CA ARG A 117 26.01 -7.10 -1.15
C ARG A 117 24.91 -6.77 -0.14
N VAL A 118 23.72 -6.40 -0.61
CA VAL A 118 22.55 -6.16 0.27
C VAL A 118 22.19 -7.43 1.04
N LYS A 119 22.26 -8.60 0.41
CA LYS A 119 21.96 -9.88 1.06
C LYS A 119 22.87 -10.16 2.26
N MET A 120 24.15 -9.79 2.19
CA MET A 120 25.09 -9.94 3.31
C MET A 120 24.70 -9.09 4.52
N GLU A 121 24.04 -7.97 4.30
CA GLU A 121 23.69 -6.97 5.31
C GLU A 121 22.19 -6.92 5.63
N LEU A 122 21.41 -7.85 5.07
CA LEU A 122 19.96 -7.76 4.99
C LEU A 122 19.30 -7.58 6.35
N LYS A 123 19.77 -8.32 7.36
CA LYS A 123 19.19 -8.26 8.71
C LYS A 123 19.31 -6.84 9.29
N GLU A 124 20.50 -6.25 9.21
CA GLU A 124 20.74 -4.90 9.75
C GLU A 124 19.99 -3.83 8.94
N ILE A 125 19.88 -3.99 7.61
CA ILE A 125 19.07 -3.11 6.75
C ILE A 125 17.59 -3.14 7.20
N VAL A 126 17.05 -4.34 7.42
CA VAL A 126 15.65 -4.52 7.87
C VAL A 126 15.46 -3.91 9.25
N ASP A 127 16.39 -4.11 10.18
CA ASP A 127 16.34 -3.53 11.52
C ASP A 127 16.34 -1.98 11.44
N ASP A 128 17.23 -1.39 10.64
CA ASP A 128 17.28 0.05 10.43
C ASP A 128 15.95 0.59 9.86
N ILE A 129 15.44 0.01 8.77
CA ILE A 129 14.20 0.45 8.13
C ILE A 129 13.02 0.32 9.10
N THR A 130 12.91 -0.81 9.80
CA THR A 130 11.74 -1.10 10.66
C THR A 130 11.76 -0.31 11.96
N SER A 131 12.94 0.16 12.39
CA SER A 131 13.07 1.05 13.55
C SER A 131 12.52 2.46 13.29
N GLU A 132 12.42 2.89 12.03
CA GLU A 132 12.02 4.24 11.67
C GLU A 132 10.56 4.55 12.00
N ASN A 133 10.29 5.76 12.48
CA ASN A 133 8.92 6.24 12.68
C ASN A 133 8.12 6.26 11.37
N GLY A 134 8.78 6.54 10.24
CA GLY A 134 8.17 6.46 8.91
C GLY A 134 7.65 5.05 8.60
N PHE A 135 8.42 4.00 8.91
CA PHE A 135 7.99 2.63 8.74
C PHE A 135 6.81 2.29 9.65
N LYS A 136 6.88 2.63 10.94
CA LYS A 136 5.80 2.37 11.91
C LYS A 136 4.47 2.99 11.45
N LYS A 137 4.50 4.24 10.99
CA LYS A 137 3.33 4.94 10.43
C LYS A 137 2.81 4.27 9.16
N SER A 138 3.69 3.97 8.20
CA SER A 138 3.31 3.28 6.96
C SER A 138 2.69 1.90 7.23
N SER A 139 3.28 1.14 8.16
CA SER A 139 2.79 -0.18 8.56
C SER A 139 1.41 -0.10 9.23
N ALA A 140 1.23 0.80 10.19
CA ALA A 140 -0.07 1.02 10.83
C ALA A 140 -1.14 1.42 9.80
N ARG A 141 -0.80 2.35 8.90
CA ARG A 141 -1.69 2.75 7.79
C ARG A 141 -2.01 1.59 6.86
N ALA A 142 -1.06 0.71 6.55
CA ALA A 142 -1.28 -0.45 5.70
C ALA A 142 -2.20 -1.49 6.35
N VAL A 143 -2.14 -1.68 7.66
CA VAL A 143 -3.09 -2.52 8.40
C VAL A 143 -4.50 -1.92 8.33
N ILE A 144 -4.62 -0.61 8.55
CA ILE A 144 -5.90 0.11 8.42
C ILE A 144 -6.45 -0.04 7.00
N ASN A 145 -5.66 0.29 5.97
CA ASN A 145 -6.07 0.17 4.56
C ASN A 145 -6.62 -1.22 4.24
N LYS A 146 -5.93 -2.28 4.70
CA LYS A 146 -6.36 -3.66 4.50
C LYS A 146 -7.70 -3.93 5.21
N TRP A 147 -7.84 -3.48 6.45
CA TRP A 147 -9.09 -3.62 7.20
C TRP A 147 -10.25 -2.85 6.53
N VAL A 148 -10.02 -1.62 6.05
CA VAL A 148 -11.01 -0.85 5.27
C VAL A 148 -11.40 -1.60 4.00
N SER A 149 -10.41 -2.07 3.23
CA SER A 149 -10.65 -2.80 1.98
C SER A 149 -11.47 -4.08 2.20
N ASN A 150 -11.15 -4.85 3.23
CA ASN A 150 -11.93 -6.04 3.60
C ASN A 150 -13.36 -5.69 4.02
N SER A 151 -13.53 -4.62 4.79
CA SER A 151 -14.85 -4.16 5.24
C SER A 151 -15.71 -3.73 4.04
N VAL A 152 -15.14 -2.94 3.12
CA VAL A 152 -15.81 -2.53 1.89
C VAL A 152 -16.16 -3.73 1.02
N LYS A 153 -15.24 -4.69 0.87
CA LYS A 153 -15.49 -5.93 0.11
C LYS A 153 -16.67 -6.71 0.70
N LEU A 154 -16.68 -6.91 2.01
CA LEU A 154 -17.75 -7.62 2.71
C LEU A 154 -19.10 -6.90 2.54
N VAL A 155 -19.12 -5.57 2.64
CA VAL A 155 -20.32 -4.77 2.35
C VAL A 155 -20.83 -5.03 0.94
N LEU A 156 -19.94 -4.96 -0.05
CA LEU A 156 -20.29 -5.19 -1.45
C LEU A 156 -20.78 -6.64 -1.70
N GLU A 157 -20.28 -7.62 -0.96
CA GLU A 157 -20.72 -9.02 -1.08
C GLU A 157 -22.10 -9.25 -0.46
N LEU A 158 -22.46 -8.49 0.56
CA LEU A 158 -23.76 -8.61 1.20
C LEU A 158 -24.87 -7.83 0.46
N LEU A 159 -24.52 -6.74 -0.25
CA LEU A 159 -25.50 -5.97 -1.03
C LEU A 159 -26.27 -6.86 -2.03
N PRO A 160 -27.62 -6.77 -2.06
CA PRO A 160 -28.42 -7.48 -3.04
C PRO A 160 -27.93 -7.20 -4.47
N PRO A 161 -27.89 -8.21 -5.36
CA PRO A 161 -27.44 -8.01 -6.74
C PRO A 161 -28.20 -6.91 -7.49
N CYS A 162 -29.46 -6.66 -7.14
CA CYS A 162 -30.27 -5.58 -7.73
C CYS A 162 -29.81 -4.16 -7.37
N ILE A 163 -28.93 -4.00 -6.37
CA ILE A 163 -28.32 -2.72 -5.99
C ILE A 163 -26.99 -2.51 -6.73
N LEU A 164 -26.29 -3.60 -7.08
CA LEU A 164 -25.03 -3.58 -7.82
C LEU A 164 -25.29 -3.79 -9.31
N ILE A 165 -25.93 -2.80 -9.93
CA ILE A 165 -26.42 -2.87 -11.31
C ILE A 165 -25.24 -3.00 -12.30
N ASP A 166 -24.11 -2.37 -11.99
CA ASP A 166 -22.88 -2.48 -12.78
C ASP A 166 -21.60 -2.20 -11.95
N SER A 167 -20.44 -2.22 -12.62
CA SER A 167 -19.14 -1.93 -12.02
C SER A 167 -18.97 -0.48 -11.57
N ILE A 168 -19.73 0.47 -12.14
CA ILE A 168 -19.66 1.90 -11.79
C ILE A 168 -20.30 2.09 -10.41
N ASP A 169 -21.48 1.50 -10.19
CA ASP A 169 -22.17 1.56 -8.90
C ASP A 169 -21.32 0.94 -7.79
N ARG A 170 -20.65 -0.19 -8.07
CA ARG A 170 -19.68 -0.81 -7.14
C ARG A 170 -18.53 0.14 -6.78
N ALA A 171 -17.96 0.84 -7.77
CA ALA A 171 -16.87 1.79 -7.54
C ALA A 171 -17.31 3.03 -6.73
N ILE A 172 -18.53 3.53 -6.97
CA ILE A 172 -19.10 4.66 -6.22
C ILE A 172 -19.30 4.28 -4.75
N ILE A 173 -19.96 3.13 -4.49
CA ILE A 173 -20.18 2.63 -3.12
C ILE A 173 -18.84 2.41 -2.43
N HIS A 174 -17.88 1.76 -3.10
CA HIS A 174 -16.54 1.55 -2.58
C HIS A 174 -15.89 2.88 -2.16
N SER A 175 -15.93 3.89 -3.03
CA SER A 175 -15.36 5.22 -2.76
C SER A 175 -16.02 5.92 -1.57
N ARG A 176 -17.36 5.89 -1.48
CA ARG A 176 -18.11 6.51 -0.37
C ARG A 176 -17.81 5.85 0.97
N VAL A 177 -17.92 4.53 1.04
CA VAL A 177 -17.65 3.77 2.28
C VAL A 177 -16.19 3.96 2.71
N THR A 178 -15.25 3.92 1.76
CA THR A 178 -13.83 4.20 2.04
C THR A 178 -13.62 5.60 2.65
N LYS A 179 -14.21 6.64 2.05
CA LYS A 179 -14.08 8.02 2.55
C LYS A 179 -14.65 8.19 3.96
N LEU A 180 -15.80 7.59 4.23
CA LEU A 180 -16.47 7.69 5.53
C LEU A 180 -15.70 6.97 6.63
N ILE A 181 -15.23 5.75 6.37
CA ILE A 181 -14.35 5.04 7.30
C ILE A 181 -13.08 5.86 7.60
N TRP A 182 -12.44 6.43 6.57
CA TRP A 182 -11.28 7.29 6.78
C TRP A 182 -11.58 8.57 7.56
N SER A 183 -12.76 9.16 7.37
CA SER A 183 -13.20 10.34 8.13
C SER A 183 -13.34 10.01 9.61
N ALA A 184 -13.98 8.89 9.95
CA ALA A 184 -14.14 8.42 11.33
C ALA A 184 -12.79 8.10 12.00
N ILE A 185 -11.87 7.46 11.26
CA ILE A 185 -10.52 7.17 11.78
C ILE A 185 -9.75 8.47 12.07
N ARG A 186 -9.88 9.49 11.20
CA ARG A 186 -9.18 10.77 11.36
C ARG A 186 -9.74 11.64 12.47
N SER A 187 -11.04 11.56 12.78
CA SER A 187 -11.63 12.32 13.88
C SER A 187 -11.21 11.82 15.26
N GLN A 188 -10.41 10.74 15.33
CA GLN A 188 -10.03 10.06 16.59
C GLN A 188 -11.24 9.65 17.44
N GLU A 189 -12.43 9.61 16.84
CA GLU A 189 -13.55 8.96 17.49
C GLU A 189 -13.17 7.49 17.68
N ASP A 190 -13.52 6.91 18.83
CA ASP A 190 -13.41 5.47 19.00
C ASP A 190 -14.23 4.79 17.90
N VAL A 191 -13.52 4.29 16.87
CA VAL A 191 -14.11 3.60 15.72
C VAL A 191 -14.32 2.16 16.15
N THR A 192 -15.49 1.89 16.71
CA THR A 192 -15.93 0.54 17.06
C THR A 192 -16.60 -0.13 15.85
N PRO A 193 -16.59 -1.47 15.76
CA PRO A 193 -17.29 -2.21 14.69
C PRO A 193 -18.76 -1.76 14.53
N GLU A 194 -19.46 -1.45 15.61
CA GLU A 194 -20.86 -1.02 15.62
C GLU A 194 -21.03 0.36 14.97
N LYS A 195 -20.11 1.31 15.22
CA LYS A 195 -20.14 2.61 14.54
C LYS A 195 -19.87 2.46 13.06
N ILE A 196 -18.91 1.61 12.68
CA ILE A 196 -18.61 1.33 11.27
C ILE A 196 -19.84 0.74 10.57
N GLU A 197 -20.53 -0.21 11.21
CA GLU A 197 -21.77 -0.77 10.72
C GLU A 197 -22.84 0.31 10.51
N LEU A 198 -23.06 1.17 11.52
CA LEU A 198 -24.03 2.26 11.43
C LEU A 198 -23.70 3.20 10.26
N PHE A 199 -22.43 3.56 10.08
CA PHE A 199 -21.99 4.37 8.96
C PHE A 199 -22.23 3.67 7.62
N ILE A 200 -21.88 2.40 7.49
CA ILE A 200 -22.11 1.61 6.29
C ILE A 200 -23.60 1.59 5.94
N ARG A 201 -24.47 1.33 6.92
CA ARG A 201 -25.93 1.34 6.73
C ARG A 201 -26.42 2.69 6.23
N GLN A 202 -25.92 3.78 6.83
CA GLN A 202 -26.25 5.13 6.39
C GLN A 202 -25.76 5.40 4.96
N CYS A 203 -24.53 5.03 4.60
CA CYS A 203 -23.99 5.17 3.24
C CYS A 203 -24.88 4.49 2.19
N ILE A 204 -25.29 3.26 2.48
CA ILE A 204 -26.10 2.44 1.58
C ILE A 204 -27.49 3.04 1.49
N GLY A 205 -28.08 3.44 2.62
CA GLY A 205 -29.39 4.11 2.66
C GLY A 205 -29.42 5.39 1.84
N ASP A 206 -28.43 6.26 2.02
CA ASP A 206 -28.28 7.51 1.27
C ASP A 206 -28.12 7.23 -0.23
N TYR A 207 -27.27 6.26 -0.59
CA TYR A 207 -27.05 5.86 -1.98
C TYR A 207 -28.32 5.32 -2.66
N ILE A 208 -29.06 4.42 -2.00
CA ILE A 208 -30.33 3.88 -2.51
C ILE A 208 -31.35 5.00 -2.71
N THR A 209 -31.40 5.96 -1.76
CA THR A 209 -32.31 7.10 -1.79
C THR A 209 -31.98 8.03 -2.96
N GLU A 210 -30.71 8.43 -3.11
CA GLU A 210 -30.23 9.30 -4.20
C GLU A 210 -30.49 8.71 -5.59
N LYS A 211 -30.26 7.41 -5.76
CA LYS A 211 -30.48 6.71 -7.04
C LYS A 211 -31.95 6.41 -7.31
N GLY A 212 -32.86 6.73 -6.38
CA GLY A 212 -34.29 6.43 -6.51
C GLY A 212 -34.58 4.93 -6.60
N LEU A 213 -33.71 4.09 -6.06
CA LEU A 213 -33.80 2.62 -6.12
C LEU A 213 -34.89 2.05 -5.20
N TYR A 214 -35.54 2.90 -4.41
CA TYR A 214 -36.72 2.56 -3.60
C TYR A 214 -37.99 2.21 -4.40
N ARG A 215 -37.95 2.23 -5.74
CA ARG A 215 -39.11 1.93 -6.56
C ARG A 215 -39.37 0.42 -6.60
N GLU A 216 -40.59 0.02 -6.24
CA GLU A 216 -41.16 -1.34 -6.28
C GLU A 216 -40.95 -2.13 -7.60
N LYS A 217 -40.41 -1.48 -8.65
CA LYS A 217 -40.25 -2.03 -9.99
C LYS A 217 -38.89 -2.69 -10.28
N LEU A 218 -37.86 -2.51 -9.45
CA LEU A 218 -36.49 -2.97 -9.77
C LEU A 218 -36.07 -4.32 -9.16
N CYS A 219 -36.82 -4.87 -8.20
CA CYS A 219 -36.70 -6.29 -7.82
C CYS A 219 -38.00 -7.02 -8.19
N PRO A 220 -38.09 -7.68 -9.37
CA PRO A 220 -39.26 -8.49 -9.74
C PRO A 220 -39.45 -9.72 -8.84
N ARG A 221 -38.42 -10.09 -8.06
CA ARG A 221 -38.56 -10.96 -6.89
C ARG A 221 -38.80 -10.06 -5.69
N LYS A 222 -39.71 -10.42 -4.78
CA LYS A 222 -40.10 -9.68 -3.56
C LYS A 222 -38.93 -9.46 -2.58
N CYS A 223 -37.88 -8.75 -2.99
CA CYS A 223 -36.77 -8.28 -2.16
C CYS A 223 -37.32 -7.12 -1.34
N LYS A 224 -38.22 -7.41 -0.38
CA LYS A 224 -38.71 -6.39 0.53
C LYS A 224 -37.47 -5.84 1.26
N PRO A 225 -37.20 -4.52 1.23
CA PRO A 225 -36.12 -3.92 2.00
C PRO A 225 -36.31 -4.08 3.52
N ARG A 226 -37.51 -4.53 3.94
CA ARG A 226 -37.78 -4.96 5.31
C ARG A 226 -37.22 -6.37 5.50
N ALA A 227 -36.15 -6.46 6.26
CA ALA A 227 -35.40 -7.65 6.64
C ALA A 227 -34.35 -8.12 5.61
N TRP A 228 -33.28 -7.35 5.48
CA TRP A 228 -32.01 -7.98 5.85
C TRP A 228 -32.15 -8.36 7.33
N GLU A 229 -32.52 -9.61 7.58
CA GLU A 229 -32.76 -10.13 8.93
C GLU A 229 -31.58 -9.81 9.85
N GLU A 230 -31.85 -9.53 11.13
CA GLU A 230 -30.81 -9.31 12.16
C GLU A 230 -29.72 -10.40 12.09
N GLU A 231 -30.07 -11.62 11.72
CA GLU A 231 -29.16 -12.75 11.52
C GLU A 231 -28.05 -12.50 10.48
N ASN A 232 -28.33 -11.81 9.37
CA ASN A 232 -27.32 -11.51 8.35
C ASN A 232 -26.33 -10.44 8.83
N TRP A 233 -26.80 -9.51 9.66
CA TRP A 233 -25.95 -8.50 10.30
C TRP A 233 -25.16 -9.10 11.46
N GLU A 234 -25.75 -9.98 12.26
CA GLU A 234 -24.99 -10.75 13.23
C GLU A 234 -23.92 -11.60 12.56
N HIS A 235 -24.21 -12.22 11.41
CA HIS A 235 -23.21 -12.96 10.64
C HIS A 235 -22.12 -12.04 10.09
N PHE A 236 -22.47 -10.84 9.60
CA PHE A 236 -21.53 -9.79 9.22
C PHE A 236 -20.62 -9.39 10.40
N LEU A 237 -21.19 -9.10 11.57
CA LEU A 237 -20.44 -8.72 12.77
C LEU A 237 -19.57 -9.87 13.29
N LYS A 238 -20.06 -11.11 13.24
CA LYS A 238 -19.31 -12.33 13.59
C LYS A 238 -18.21 -12.65 12.57
N SER A 239 -18.36 -12.25 11.30
CA SER A 239 -17.32 -12.40 10.26
C SER A 239 -16.31 -11.25 10.26
N LEU A 240 -16.70 -10.08 10.76
CA LEU A 240 -15.84 -8.95 11.09
C LEU A 240 -14.96 -9.16 12.33
N LYS A 241 -14.79 -10.39 12.84
CA LYS A 241 -13.84 -10.81 13.91
C LYS A 241 -12.37 -10.39 13.69
N ILE A 242 -12.08 -9.52 12.73
CA ILE A 242 -10.85 -8.77 12.61
C ILE A 242 -10.84 -7.73 13.73
N PRO A 243 -10.03 -7.88 14.79
CA PRO A 243 -9.93 -6.86 15.83
C PRO A 243 -9.56 -5.52 15.18
N CYS A 244 -10.37 -4.49 15.41
CA CYS A 244 -10.04 -3.13 15.01
C CYS A 244 -8.68 -2.80 15.64
N PRO A 245 -7.64 -2.49 14.84
CA PRO A 245 -6.34 -2.24 15.40
C PRO A 245 -6.44 -0.94 16.22
N LYS A 246 -6.31 -1.05 17.55
CA LYS A 246 -6.19 0.11 18.44
C LYS A 246 -4.90 0.85 18.09
N ILE A 247 -4.97 1.79 17.16
CA ILE A 247 -3.81 2.57 16.71
C ILE A 247 -3.94 3.96 17.30
N LYS A 248 -3.06 4.28 18.26
CA LYS A 248 -2.78 5.68 18.60
C LYS A 248 -2.05 6.29 17.40
N MET A 249 -2.75 7.13 16.63
CA MET A 249 -2.19 7.87 15.50
C MET A 249 -1.29 9.01 15.97
#